data_AF-A0A3M1E819-F1
#
_entry.id   AF-A0A3M1E819-F1
#
_cell.length_a   1.000
_cell.length_b   1.000
_cell.length_c   1.000
_cell.angle_alpha   90.00
_cell.angle_beta   90.00
_cell.angle_gamma   90.00
#
_symmetry.space_group_name_H-M   'P 1'
#
loop_
_entity.id
_entity.type
_entity.pdbx_description
1 polymer ?
#
loop_
_entity_poly.entity_id
_entity_poly.type
_entity_poly.pdbx_seq_one_letter_code
_entity_poly.pdbx_strand_id
1 'polypeptide(L)'
;MDAQLENTTEQTGPPTLEQVMETAEAEYQQTQKELKEIDMLIRQSTNEVEKLAQRNAKISNKIRLMESSLETMPRQDIKEIYKLAQDTQSRLFMMRGQVEQLQGKQQYLERYAQTLKQILDAYHRGGAPAAGGGEREAVSGGDLVESSIMNIINAQERERLHLSRQLHDGPAQSLTNLILQAEICERLFD
;
A
#
# COMPACT_ATOMS: atom_id res chain seq x y z
N MET A 1 -50.24 27.82 18.80
CA MET A 1 -49.80 28.49 20.04
C MET A 1 -48.79 27.63 20.75
N ASP A 2 -47.51 27.68 20.46
CA ASP A 2 -46.69 28.29 19.40
C ASP A 2 -45.31 28.41 20.05
N ALA A 3 -44.28 28.00 19.32
CA ALA A 3 -42.89 28.47 19.39
C ALA A 3 -42.24 28.48 20.80
N GLN A 4 -41.15 27.78 21.06
CA GLN A 4 -39.88 27.95 20.33
C GLN A 4 -39.01 26.70 20.52
N LEU A 5 -38.97 25.88 19.47
CA LEU A 5 -37.79 25.06 19.14
C LEU A 5 -37.03 25.90 18.13
N GLU A 6 -36.22 26.84 18.61
CA GLU A 6 -35.31 27.61 17.77
C GLU A 6 -33.87 27.34 18.22
N ASN A 7 -33.22 26.51 17.41
CA ASN A 7 -32.00 26.91 16.73
C ASN A 7 -30.74 27.05 17.61
N THR A 8 -30.08 25.91 17.82
CA THR A 8 -28.63 25.84 18.00
C THR A 8 -28.04 24.94 16.92
N THR A 9 -28.32 25.26 15.65
CA THR A 9 -27.36 24.93 14.59
C THR A 9 -26.28 26.01 14.63
N GLU A 10 -25.31 25.84 15.53
CA GLU A 10 -24.07 26.61 15.50
C GLU A 10 -23.33 26.29 14.21
N GLN A 11 -23.45 27.23 13.27
CA GLN A 11 -22.45 27.67 12.31
C GLN A 11 -21.25 26.72 12.12
N THR A 12 -21.33 25.84 11.13
CA THR A 12 -20.12 25.37 10.44
C THR A 12 -20.06 26.11 9.11
N GLY A 13 -19.47 27.31 9.14
CA GLY A 13 -19.00 27.93 7.91
C GLY A 13 -17.97 27.00 7.24
N PRO A 14 -17.72 27.15 5.91
CA PRO A 14 -16.65 26.39 5.26
C PRO A 14 -15.34 26.58 6.06
N PRO A 15 -14.55 25.51 6.25
CA PRO A 15 -13.37 25.57 7.10
C PRO A 15 -12.47 26.72 6.64
N THR A 16 -11.99 27.51 7.61
CA THR A 16 -11.12 28.64 7.30
C THR A 16 -9.82 28.11 6.70
N LEU A 17 -9.21 28.83 5.76
CA LEU A 17 -7.95 28.40 5.12
C LEU A 17 -6.88 27.99 6.15
N GLU A 18 -6.80 28.70 7.28
CA GLU A 18 -5.91 28.40 8.40
C GLU A 18 -6.21 27.02 9.04
N GLN A 19 -7.49 26.69 9.28
CA GLN A 19 -7.91 25.38 9.79
C GLN A 19 -7.61 24.25 8.80
N VAL A 20 -7.74 24.50 7.50
CA VAL A 20 -7.38 23.52 6.46
C VAL A 20 -5.88 23.26 6.45
N MET A 21 -5.06 24.30 6.66
CA MET A 21 -3.61 24.17 6.73
C MET A 21 -3.13 23.47 7.99
N GLU A 22 -3.71 23.77 9.15
CA GLU A 22 -3.45 23.04 10.41
C GLU A 22 -3.77 21.55 10.25
N THR A 23 -4.90 21.24 9.62
CA THR A 23 -5.29 19.85 9.34
C THR A 23 -4.30 19.19 8.38
N ALA A 24 -3.88 19.88 7.31
CA ALA A 24 -2.90 19.36 6.36
C ALA A 24 -1.52 19.10 7.02
N GLU A 25 -1.11 19.94 7.97
CA GLU A 25 0.12 19.75 8.74
C GLU A 25 0.01 18.55 9.69
N ALA A 26 -1.13 18.40 10.38
CA ALA A 26 -1.40 17.25 11.22
C ALA A 26 -1.39 15.93 10.41
N GLU A 27 -2.05 15.91 9.26
CA GLU A 27 -2.09 14.78 8.33
C GLU A 27 -0.69 14.47 7.76
N TYR A 28 0.12 15.49 7.47
CA TYR A 28 1.50 15.29 7.01
C TYR A 28 2.36 14.62 8.09
N GLN A 29 2.27 15.09 9.34
CA GLN A 29 2.97 14.51 10.47
C GLN A 29 2.52 13.06 10.73
N GLN A 30 1.22 12.79 10.63
CA GLN A 30 0.68 11.45 10.78
C GLN A 30 1.17 10.52 9.68
N THR A 31 1.13 10.96 8.42
CA THR A 31 1.64 10.21 7.26
C THR A 31 3.13 9.88 7.43
N GLN A 32 3.94 10.80 7.96
CA GLN A 32 5.35 10.52 8.24
C GLN A 32 5.56 9.44 9.31
N LYS A 33 4.69 9.35 10.32
CA LYS A 33 4.75 8.29 11.33
C LYS A 33 4.40 6.94 10.70
N GLU A 34 3.32 6.89 9.93
CA GLU A 34 2.90 5.68 9.22
C GLU A 34 3.96 5.18 8.23
N LEU A 35 4.66 6.08 7.54
CA LEU A 35 5.78 5.71 6.67
C LEU A 35 6.91 5.02 7.42
N LYS A 36 7.24 5.47 8.64
CA LYS A 36 8.26 4.80 9.48
C LYS A 36 7.81 3.42 9.93
N GLU A 37 6.54 3.28 10.30
CA GLU A 37 5.96 1.99 10.69
C GLU A 37 5.97 1.00 9.52
N ILE A 38 5.57 1.44 8.33
CA ILE A 38 5.61 0.61 7.11
C ILE A 38 7.04 0.22 6.76
N ASP A 39 8.02 1.12 6.83
CA ASP A 39 9.43 0.77 6.58
C ASP A 39 9.90 -0.35 7.54
N MET A 40 9.53 -0.26 8.82
CA MET A 40 9.83 -1.31 9.81
C MET A 40 9.16 -2.64 9.44
N LEU A 41 7.88 -2.63 9.06
CA LEU A 41 7.14 -3.82 8.64
C LEU A 41 7.70 -4.45 7.36
N ILE A 42 8.12 -3.64 6.38
CA ILE A 42 8.77 -4.10 5.14
C ILE A 42 10.07 -4.82 5.49
N ARG A 43 10.92 -4.23 6.34
CA ARG A 43 12.20 -4.86 6.74
C ARG A 43 11.96 -6.19 7.44
N GLN A 44 11.03 -6.23 8.39
CA GLN A 44 10.67 -7.46 9.11
C GLN A 44 10.15 -8.53 8.17
N SER A 45 9.20 -8.18 7.30
CA SER A 45 8.58 -9.11 6.35
C SER A 45 9.59 -9.62 5.32
N THR A 46 10.50 -8.76 4.86
CA THR A 46 11.60 -9.13 3.96
C THR A 46 12.54 -10.16 4.60
N ASN A 47 12.90 -9.96 5.88
CA ASN A 47 13.72 -10.92 6.62
C ASN A 47 13.02 -12.29 6.77
N GLU A 48 11.71 -12.30 7.00
CA GLU A 48 10.93 -13.54 7.05
C GLU A 48 10.84 -14.24 5.68
N VAL A 49 10.67 -13.48 4.60
CA VAL A 49 10.75 -14.00 3.23
C VAL A 49 12.10 -14.65 2.97
N GLU A 50 13.21 -14.05 3.41
CA GLU A 50 14.55 -14.62 3.21
C GLU A 50 14.73 -15.94 3.98
N LYS A 51 14.29 -16.01 5.24
CA LYS A 51 14.30 -17.25 6.02
C LYS A 51 13.46 -18.35 5.35
N LEU A 52 12.27 -18.01 4.86
CA LEU A 52 11.41 -18.95 4.14
C LEU A 52 12.03 -19.37 2.81
N ALA A 53 12.69 -18.47 2.09
CA ALA A 53 13.39 -18.80 0.84
C ALA A 53 14.55 -19.77 1.08
N GLN A 54 15.35 -19.56 2.13
CA GLN A 54 16.41 -20.48 2.54
C GLN A 54 15.84 -21.86 2.93
N ARG A 55 14.72 -21.89 3.67
CA ARG A 55 14.03 -23.14 4.02
C ARG A 55 13.51 -23.85 2.78
N ASN A 56 12.90 -23.11 1.85
CA ASN A 56 12.39 -23.65 0.59
C ASN A 56 13.51 -24.29 -0.22
N ALA A 57 14.67 -23.63 -0.35
CA ALA A 57 15.84 -24.17 -1.05
C ALA A 57 16.34 -25.49 -0.41
N LYS A 58 16.37 -25.57 0.93
CA LYS A 58 16.74 -26.82 1.64
C LYS A 58 15.75 -27.95 1.34
N ILE A 59 14.45 -27.66 1.27
CA ILE A 59 13.43 -28.66 0.96
C ILE A 59 13.48 -29.07 -0.52
N SER A 60 13.73 -28.14 -1.44
CA SER A 60 13.96 -28.47 -2.86
C SER A 60 15.15 -29.41 -3.04
N ASN A 61 16.22 -29.25 -2.27
CA ASN A 61 17.33 -30.19 -2.27
C ASN A 61 16.94 -31.58 -1.73
N LYS A 62 16.08 -31.64 -0.70
CA LYS A 62 15.53 -32.91 -0.20
C LYS A 62 14.65 -33.61 -1.24
N ILE A 63 13.83 -32.85 -1.98
CA ILE A 63 13.03 -33.39 -3.08
C ILE A 63 13.94 -34.01 -4.15
N ARG A 64 14.99 -33.32 -4.57
CA ARG A 64 15.95 -33.87 -5.56
C ARG A 64 16.61 -35.17 -5.10
N LEU A 65 16.97 -35.25 -3.81
CA LEU A 65 17.54 -36.47 -3.23
C LEU A 65 16.49 -37.60 -3.23
N MET A 66 15.26 -37.30 -2.81
CA MET A 66 14.14 -38.24 -2.85
C MET A 66 13.86 -38.73 -4.27
N GLU A 67 13.85 -37.83 -5.27
CA GLU A 67 13.68 -38.16 -6.69
C GLU A 67 14.74 -39.16 -7.18
N SER A 68 15.97 -39.06 -6.67
CA SER A 68 17.05 -40.01 -7.00
C SER A 68 16.91 -41.39 -6.33
N SER A 69 16.04 -41.52 -5.32
CA SER A 69 15.88 -42.74 -4.50
C SER A 69 14.42 -43.21 -4.40
N LEU A 70 13.56 -42.82 -5.36
CA LEU A 70 12.10 -43.04 -5.33
C LEU A 70 11.71 -44.50 -5.10
N GLU A 71 12.45 -45.45 -5.68
CA GLU A 71 12.14 -46.89 -5.60
C GLU A 71 12.39 -47.49 -4.22
N THR A 72 13.23 -46.84 -3.40
CA THR A 72 13.67 -47.35 -2.09
C THR A 72 13.07 -46.59 -0.91
N MET A 73 12.50 -45.40 -1.16
CA MET A 73 11.92 -44.57 -0.12
C MET A 73 10.48 -45.01 0.21
N PRO A 74 10.10 -45.09 1.50
CA PRO A 74 8.73 -45.34 1.89
C PRO A 74 7.77 -44.29 1.32
N ARG A 75 6.59 -44.72 0.83
CA ARG A 75 5.56 -43.82 0.30
C ARG A 75 5.14 -42.73 1.31
N GLN A 76 5.17 -43.05 2.60
CA GLN A 76 4.85 -42.11 3.67
C GLN A 76 5.84 -40.94 3.72
N ASP A 77 7.14 -41.22 3.62
CA ASP A 77 8.19 -40.20 3.64
C ASP A 77 8.11 -39.29 2.41
N ILE A 78 7.81 -39.87 1.24
CA ILE A 78 7.59 -39.11 0.00
C ILE A 78 6.44 -38.11 0.19
N LYS A 79 5.31 -38.57 0.74
CA LYS A 79 4.14 -37.73 1.01
C LYS A 79 4.45 -36.61 1.99
N GLU A 80 5.22 -36.90 3.04
CA GLU A 80 5.62 -35.91 4.04
C GLU A 80 6.55 -34.84 3.48
N ILE A 81 7.53 -35.22 2.65
CA ILE A 81 8.45 -34.28 1.98
C ILE A 81 7.67 -33.35 1.04
N TYR A 82 6.76 -33.89 0.22
CA TYR A 82 5.95 -33.08 -0.68
C TYR A 82 5.02 -32.13 0.08
N LYS A 83 4.34 -32.61 1.12
CA LYS A 83 3.47 -31.77 1.95
C LYS A 83 4.25 -30.62 2.60
N LEU A 84 5.44 -30.91 3.12
CA LEU A 84 6.33 -29.90 3.70
C LEU A 84 6.80 -28.86 2.66
N ALA A 85 7.08 -29.30 1.44
CA ALA A 85 7.46 -28.43 0.34
C ALA A 85 6.32 -27.50 -0.07
N GLN A 86 5.13 -28.05 -0.25
CA GLN A 86 3.94 -27.29 -0.63
C GLN A 86 3.57 -26.24 0.42
N ASP A 87 3.60 -26.61 1.71
CA ASP A 87 3.36 -25.67 2.82
C ASP A 87 4.40 -24.54 2.83
N THR A 88 5.69 -24.88 2.71
CA THR A 88 6.77 -23.88 2.73
C THR A 88 6.68 -22.94 1.52
N GLN A 89 6.38 -23.47 0.33
CA GLN A 89 6.24 -22.68 -0.89
C GLN A 89 5.02 -21.76 -0.83
N SER A 90 3.89 -22.24 -0.34
CA SER A 90 2.67 -21.45 -0.16
C SER A 90 2.89 -20.30 0.81
N ARG A 91 3.56 -20.58 1.94
CA ARG A 91 3.91 -19.55 2.92
C ARG A 91 4.89 -18.52 2.36
N LEU A 92 5.92 -18.97 1.63
CA LEU A 92 6.87 -18.07 0.96
C LEU A 92 6.17 -17.16 -0.04
N PHE A 93 5.25 -17.70 -0.84
CA PHE A 93 4.46 -16.93 -1.80
C PHE A 93 3.60 -15.87 -1.11
N MET A 94 2.85 -16.26 -0.08
CA MET A 94 2.02 -15.33 0.69
C MET A 94 2.84 -14.19 1.33
N MET A 95 3.99 -14.52 1.93
CA MET A 95 4.86 -13.51 2.55
C MET A 95 5.46 -12.55 1.53
N ARG A 96 5.81 -13.02 0.31
CA ARG A 96 6.25 -12.13 -0.78
C ARG A 96 5.16 -11.17 -1.20
N GLY A 97 3.93 -11.66 -1.35
CA GLY A 97 2.77 -10.82 -1.65
C GLY A 97 2.52 -9.76 -0.57
N GLN A 98 2.71 -10.11 0.71
CA GLN A 98 2.61 -9.12 1.80
C GLN A 98 3.69 -8.02 1.70
N VAL A 99 4.94 -8.38 1.35
CA VAL A 99 6.00 -7.40 1.12
C VAL A 99 5.64 -6.47 -0.03
N GLU A 100 5.15 -7.01 -1.15
CA GLU A 100 4.72 -6.21 -2.31
C GLU A 100 3.58 -5.25 -1.95
N GLN A 101 2.59 -5.71 -1.18
CA GLN A 101 1.50 -4.86 -0.70
C GLN A 101 1.99 -3.73 0.22
N LEU A 102 2.91 -4.03 1.15
CA LEU A 102 3.49 -3.02 2.03
C LEU A 102 4.31 -1.99 1.25
N GLN A 103 5.09 -2.42 0.25
CA GLN A 103 5.84 -1.53 -0.64
C GLN A 103 4.90 -0.64 -1.46
N GLY A 104 3.78 -1.18 -1.97
CA GLY A 104 2.74 -0.39 -2.63
C GLY A 104 2.14 0.68 -1.70
N LYS A 105 1.84 0.31 -0.45
CA LYS A 105 1.35 1.26 0.56
C LYS A 105 2.39 2.34 0.88
N GLN A 106 3.67 1.97 0.99
CA GLN A 106 4.77 2.92 1.20
C GLN A 106 4.82 3.97 0.07
N GLN A 107 4.84 3.53 -1.19
CA GLN A 107 4.88 4.44 -2.35
C GLN A 107 3.67 5.39 -2.38
N TYR A 108 2.49 4.89 -2.03
CA TYR A 108 1.28 5.72 -1.91
C TYR A 108 1.44 6.81 -0.83
N LEU A 109 1.84 6.42 0.38
CA LEU A 109 2.03 7.38 1.48
C LEU A 109 3.15 8.39 1.20
N GLU A 110 4.23 7.98 0.53
CA GLU A 110 5.31 8.90 0.13
C GLU A 110 4.80 9.99 -0.81
N ARG A 111 4.00 9.62 -1.81
CA ARG A 111 3.38 10.57 -2.75
C ARG A 111 2.34 11.46 -2.07
N TYR A 112 1.56 10.89 -1.17
CA TYR A 112 0.59 11.65 -0.37
C TYR A 112 1.30 12.70 0.51
N ALA A 113 2.36 12.30 1.21
CA ALA A 113 3.20 13.20 1.99
C ALA A 113 3.85 14.30 1.12
N GLN A 114 4.37 13.95 -0.07
CA GLN A 114 4.92 14.94 -0.99
C GLN A 114 3.88 15.97 -1.44
N THR A 115 2.65 15.54 -1.72
CA THR A 115 1.55 16.42 -2.11
C THR A 115 1.16 17.35 -0.97
N LEU A 116 0.98 16.83 0.24
CA LEU A 116 0.72 17.65 1.44
C LEU A 116 1.82 18.68 1.67
N LYS A 117 3.08 18.26 1.53
CA LYS A 117 4.23 19.18 1.66
C LYS A 117 4.20 20.29 0.60
N GLN A 118 3.88 19.97 -0.66
CA GLN A 118 3.78 20.98 -1.72
C GLN A 118 2.68 22.01 -1.44
N ILE A 119 1.52 21.56 -0.92
CA ILE A 119 0.41 22.43 -0.54
C ILE A 119 0.81 23.34 0.63
N LEU A 120 1.40 22.78 1.69
CA LEU A 120 1.88 23.53 2.85
C LEU A 120 2.95 24.56 2.44
N ASP A 121 3.92 24.15 1.62
CA ASP A 121 4.98 25.03 1.12
C ASP A 121 4.42 26.18 0.24
N ALA A 122 3.39 25.92 -0.56
CA ALA A 122 2.74 26.92 -1.40
C ALA A 122 1.94 27.93 -0.56
N TYR A 123 1.28 27.47 0.51
CA TYR A 123 0.61 28.34 1.47
C TYR A 123 1.61 29.26 2.19
N HIS A 124 2.69 28.69 2.74
CA HIS A 124 3.73 29.46 3.42
C HIS A 124 4.45 30.47 2.51
N ARG A 125 4.59 30.16 1.21
CA ARG A 125 5.16 31.09 0.20
C ARG A 125 4.16 32.11 -0.33
N GLY A 126 2.87 31.76 -0.39
CA GLY A 126 1.80 32.57 -0.95
C GLY A 126 1.10 33.50 0.04
N GLY A 127 1.27 33.31 1.35
CA GLY A 127 0.60 34.14 2.33
C GLY A 127 1.27 34.16 3.70
N ALA A 128 2.00 35.23 3.97
CA ALA A 128 1.78 35.92 5.24
C ALA A 128 0.77 37.05 4.94
N PRO A 129 -0.43 37.08 5.53
CA PRO A 129 -1.21 38.31 5.56
C PRO A 129 -0.41 39.29 6.42
N ALA A 130 0.38 40.13 5.76
CA ALA A 130 0.96 41.29 6.41
C ALA A 130 -0.21 42.15 6.89
N ALA A 131 -0.38 42.23 8.21
CA ALA A 131 -1.08 43.32 8.85
C ALA A 131 -0.34 44.63 8.48
N GLY A 132 -0.70 45.23 7.34
CA GLY A 132 -0.03 46.41 6.81
C GLY A 132 -0.58 46.76 5.44
N GLY A 133 -1.41 47.80 5.39
CA GLY A 133 -2.11 48.26 4.19
C GLY A 133 -1.18 48.55 3.00
N GLY A 134 -1.62 48.15 1.82
CA GLY A 134 -0.99 48.48 0.55
C GLY A 134 -1.66 47.71 -0.58
N GLU A 135 -2.43 48.42 -1.39
CA GLU A 135 -3.07 47.93 -2.62
C GLU A 135 -2.04 47.16 -3.47
N ARG A 136 -2.28 45.86 -3.69
CA ARG A 136 -1.60 45.09 -4.73
C ARG A 136 -2.62 44.38 -5.58
N GLU A 137 -2.49 44.63 -6.87
CA GLU A 137 -3.37 44.28 -7.97
C GLU A 137 -3.76 42.79 -7.97
N ALA A 138 -5.06 42.56 -8.08
CA ALA A 138 -5.65 41.25 -8.34
C ALA A 138 -5.27 40.79 -9.75
N VAL A 139 -4.23 39.97 -9.88
CA VAL A 139 -3.91 39.27 -11.13
C VAL A 139 -4.06 37.77 -10.90
N SER A 140 -5.18 37.20 -11.38
CA SER A 140 -5.32 35.89 -12.03
C SER A 140 -4.46 34.70 -11.53
N GLY A 141 -4.19 34.60 -10.22
CA GLY A 141 -3.44 33.48 -9.63
C GLY A 141 -4.31 32.27 -9.24
N GLY A 142 -5.61 32.49 -9.03
CA GLY A 142 -6.55 31.46 -8.58
C GLY A 142 -6.75 30.34 -9.60
N ASP A 143 -7.05 30.68 -10.85
CA ASP A 143 -7.33 29.70 -11.92
C ASP A 143 -6.14 28.77 -12.23
N LEU A 144 -4.91 29.28 -12.13
CA LEU A 144 -3.70 28.49 -12.38
C LEU A 144 -3.39 27.51 -11.24
N VAL A 145 -3.68 27.91 -10.00
CA VAL A 145 -3.53 27.04 -8.82
C VAL A 145 -4.61 25.96 -8.81
N GLU A 146 -5.85 26.33 -9.13
CA GLU A 146 -6.98 25.40 -9.21
C GLU A 146 -6.78 24.39 -10.36
N SER A 147 -6.32 24.84 -11.52
CA SER A 147 -5.93 23.98 -12.65
C SER A 147 -4.79 23.02 -12.29
N SER A 148 -3.78 23.50 -11.57
CA SER A 148 -2.62 22.69 -11.15
C SER A 148 -3.03 21.62 -10.14
N ILE A 149 -3.87 21.96 -9.17
CA ILE A 149 -4.42 21.02 -8.19
C ILE A 149 -5.28 19.96 -8.90
N MET A 150 -6.13 20.36 -9.84
CA MET A 150 -6.98 19.44 -10.59
C MET A 150 -6.17 18.48 -11.47
N ASN A 151 -5.06 18.95 -12.06
CA ASN A 151 -4.14 18.11 -12.83
C ASN A 151 -3.41 17.08 -11.95
N ILE A 152 -3.03 17.47 -10.73
CA ILE A 152 -2.42 16.58 -9.74
C ILE A 152 -3.43 15.50 -9.30
N ILE A 153 -4.68 15.88 -9.02
CA ILE A 153 -5.76 14.94 -8.65
C ILE A 153 -6.02 13.95 -9.80
N ASN A 154 -6.11 14.44 -11.04
CA ASN A 154 -6.32 13.58 -12.22
C ASN A 154 -5.12 12.66 -12.53
N ALA A 155 -3.91 13.07 -12.17
CA ALA A 155 -2.74 12.20 -12.26
C ALA A 155 -2.78 11.11 -11.16
N GLN A 156 -3.15 11.47 -9.94
CA GLN A 156 -3.33 10.56 -8.80
C GLN A 156 -4.42 9.51 -9.05
N GLU A 157 -5.58 9.89 -9.60
CA GLU A 157 -6.67 8.94 -9.86
C GLU A 157 -6.31 7.93 -10.97
N ARG A 158 -5.60 8.38 -12.01
CA ARG A 158 -5.07 7.48 -13.05
C ARG A 158 -4.10 6.45 -12.49
N GLU A 159 -3.29 6.86 -11.54
CA GLU A 159 -2.30 5.99 -10.92
C GLU A 159 -2.92 5.03 -9.89
N ARG A 160 -3.92 5.49 -9.13
CA ARG A 160 -4.75 4.65 -8.25
C ARG A 160 -5.44 3.52 -9.02
N LEU A 161 -5.99 3.84 -10.19
CA LEU A 161 -6.61 2.86 -11.09
C LEU A 161 -5.59 1.87 -11.69
N HIS A 162 -4.37 2.34 -11.99
CA HIS A 162 -3.30 1.49 -12.51
C HIS A 162 -2.77 0.51 -11.44
N LEU A 163 -2.51 1.00 -10.23
CA LEU A 163 -2.04 0.20 -9.10
C LEU A 163 -3.10 -0.80 -8.62
N SER A 164 -4.36 -0.38 -8.54
CA SER A 164 -5.48 -1.28 -8.18
C SER A 164 -5.57 -2.49 -9.12
N ARG A 165 -5.36 -2.29 -10.43
CA ARG A 165 -5.31 -3.38 -11.41
C ARG A 165 -4.10 -4.30 -11.22
N GLN A 166 -2.89 -3.76 -11.01
CA GLN A 166 -1.69 -4.57 -10.82
C GLN A 166 -1.71 -5.37 -9.51
N LEU A 167 -2.24 -4.79 -8.42
CA LEU A 167 -2.37 -5.44 -7.12
C LEU A 167 -3.40 -6.57 -7.12
N HIS A 168 -4.44 -6.49 -7.96
CA HIS A 168 -5.51 -7.48 -8.00
C HIS A 168 -5.19 -8.68 -8.91
N ASP A 169 -4.59 -8.46 -10.08
CA ASP A 169 -4.46 -9.52 -11.10
C ASP A 169 -3.20 -10.38 -10.96
N GLY A 170 -2.08 -9.83 -10.49
CA GLY A 170 -0.80 -10.56 -10.38
C GLY A 170 -0.79 -11.71 -9.37
N PRO A 171 -1.27 -11.49 -8.13
CA PRO A 171 -1.35 -12.54 -7.11
C PRO A 171 -2.42 -13.59 -7.46
N ALA A 172 -3.60 -13.16 -7.94
CA ALA A 172 -4.72 -14.05 -8.24
C ALA A 172 -4.45 -14.99 -9.44
N GLN A 173 -3.82 -14.50 -10.51
CA GLN A 173 -3.42 -15.35 -11.64
C GLN A 173 -2.35 -16.36 -11.26
N SER A 174 -1.34 -15.94 -10.49
CA SER A 174 -0.25 -16.83 -10.06
C SER A 174 -0.72 -17.89 -9.07
N LEU A 175 -1.61 -17.52 -8.14
CA LEU A 175 -2.21 -18.43 -7.16
C LEU A 175 -3.14 -19.44 -7.84
N THR A 176 -3.89 -19.01 -8.86
CA THR A 176 -4.70 -19.92 -9.70
C THR A 176 -3.84 -20.99 -10.37
N ASN A 177 -2.68 -20.60 -10.91
CA ASN A 177 -1.77 -21.54 -11.57
C ASN A 177 -1.17 -22.55 -10.58
N LEU A 178 -0.86 -22.09 -9.35
CA LEU A 178 -0.31 -22.93 -8.29
C LEU A 178 -1.35 -23.91 -7.71
N ILE A 179 -2.62 -23.49 -7.60
CA ILE A 179 -3.75 -24.37 -7.25
C ILE A 179 -3.97 -25.41 -8.35
N LEU A 180 -3.96 -25.01 -9.62
CA LEU A 180 -4.15 -25.93 -10.74
C LEU A 180 -3.06 -27.01 -10.79
N GLN A 181 -1.81 -26.62 -10.52
CA GLN A 181 -0.69 -27.56 -10.41
C GLN A 181 -0.87 -28.53 -9.24
N ALA A 182 -1.36 -28.06 -8.10
CA ALA A 182 -1.66 -28.92 -6.94
C ALA A 182 -2.76 -29.94 -7.25
N GLU A 183 -3.83 -29.54 -7.94
CA GLU A 183 -4.94 -30.42 -8.34
C GLU A 183 -4.51 -31.48 -9.38
N ILE A 184 -3.64 -31.09 -10.33
CA ILE A 184 -3.05 -32.03 -11.30
C ILE A 184 -2.17 -33.07 -10.59
N CYS A 185 -1.35 -32.64 -9.62
CA CYS A 185 -0.55 -33.56 -8.84
C CYS A 185 -1.43 -34.52 -8.01
N GLU A 186 -2.49 -34.03 -7.38
CA GLU A 186 -3.40 -34.86 -6.58
C GLU A 186 -4.06 -35.97 -7.42
N ARG A 187 -4.52 -35.64 -8.64
CA ARG A 187 -5.10 -36.63 -9.58
C ARG A 187 -4.11 -37.60 -10.21
N LEU A 188 -2.81 -37.31 -10.17
CA LEU A 188 -1.77 -38.21 -10.69
C LEU A 188 -1.30 -39.21 -9.63
N PHE A 189 -1.57 -38.97 -8.34
CA PHE A 189 -1.14 -39.82 -7.23
C PHE A 189 -2.26 -40.67 -6.62
N ASP A 190 -3.53 -40.43 -7.00
CA ASP A 190 -4.65 -41.36 -6.88
C ASP A 190 -4.68 -42.38 -8.04
#